data_AF-A0A6A6VV27-F1
#
_entry.id   AF-A0A6A6VV27-F1
#
_cell.length_a   1.000
_cell.length_b   1.000
_cell.length_c   1.000
_cell.angle_alpha   90.00
_cell.angle_beta   90.00
_cell.angle_gamma   90.00
#
_symmetry.space_group_name_H-M   'P 1'
#
loop_
_entity.id
_entity.type
_entity.pdbx_description
1 polymer ?
#
loop_
_entity_poly.entity_id
_entity_poly.type
_entity_poly.pdbx_seq_one_letter_code
_entity_poly.pdbx_strand_id
1 'polypeptide(L)'
;MPVTSLDLPILARFLCAVESTTGMPPQPLDATPEQREAAAQAASTAKELPKGVVLGPDGKPCRTCTSAASWKALTQRAKHSTNTTTSATASTTTNPTTAAAVASSSSSAHPTTSQTTPSSLSTCPPDVDQLGRSTWTLLHSITGAYPASPSPTLQSETSTFIRTFAKLYPCWVCADDFQAWMRRPGNAPRVSSRDEFGRWMCDAHNAVNEKLGKERFDCARWEERWRTGWRDGSCD
;
A
#
# COMPACT_ATOMS: atom_id res chain seq x y z
N MET A 1 -27.76 39.10 -2.63
CA MET A 1 -26.41 39.28 -2.05
C MET A 1 -25.40 38.66 -3.02
N PRO A 2 -24.20 39.24 -3.20
CA PRO A 2 -23.26 38.79 -4.23
C PRO A 2 -22.66 37.42 -3.90
N VAL A 3 -22.37 36.64 -4.94
CA VAL A 3 -21.55 35.43 -4.82
C VAL A 3 -20.10 35.86 -4.57
N THR A 4 -19.47 35.33 -3.53
CA THR A 4 -18.12 35.73 -3.11
C THR A 4 -17.05 35.28 -4.11
N SER A 5 -16.01 36.11 -4.29
CA SER A 5 -14.81 35.76 -5.07
C SER A 5 -14.20 34.44 -4.58
N LEU A 6 -13.85 33.57 -5.52
CA LEU A 6 -12.91 32.46 -5.30
C LEU A 6 -11.62 32.81 -6.04
N ASP A 7 -10.68 33.43 -5.30
CA ASP A 7 -9.36 33.82 -5.81
C ASP A 7 -8.47 32.59 -6.09
N LEU A 8 -8.73 31.95 -7.23
CA LEU A 8 -7.98 30.84 -7.79
C LEU A 8 -7.22 31.32 -9.05
N PRO A 9 -6.08 32.04 -8.89
CA PRO A 9 -5.43 32.77 -9.99
C PRO A 9 -4.95 31.87 -11.15
N ILE A 10 -4.74 30.57 -10.89
CA ILE A 10 -4.40 29.58 -11.92
C ILE A 10 -5.58 29.30 -12.86
N LEU A 11 -6.80 29.23 -12.32
CA LEU A 11 -8.02 29.02 -13.12
C LEU A 11 -8.37 30.26 -13.95
N ALA A 12 -8.21 31.46 -13.38
CA ALA A 12 -8.38 32.72 -14.12
C ALA A 12 -7.43 32.81 -15.34
N ARG A 13 -6.17 32.39 -15.18
CA ARG A 13 -5.18 32.30 -16.27
C ARG A 13 -5.59 31.28 -17.35
N PHE A 14 -6.14 30.13 -16.95
CA PHE A 14 -6.54 29.08 -17.89
C PHE A 14 -7.77 29.47 -18.71
N LEU A 15 -8.79 30.06 -18.08
CA LEU A 15 -10.02 30.50 -18.75
C LEU A 15 -9.74 31.62 -19.78
N CYS A 16 -8.93 32.60 -19.42
CA CYS A 16 -8.54 33.70 -20.31
C CYS A 16 -7.77 33.22 -21.56
N ALA A 17 -6.95 32.16 -21.42
CA ALA A 17 -6.26 31.54 -22.56
C ALA A 17 -7.22 30.82 -23.52
N VAL A 18 -8.26 30.16 -23.02
CA VAL A 18 -9.30 29.52 -23.84
C VAL A 18 -10.13 30.57 -24.61
N GLU A 19 -10.55 31.64 -23.94
CA GLU A 19 -11.35 32.69 -24.55
C GLU A 19 -10.57 33.41 -25.69
N SER A 20 -9.30 33.72 -25.46
CA SER A 20 -8.41 34.34 -26.48
C SER A 20 -8.04 33.43 -27.66
N THR A 21 -8.17 32.10 -27.54
CA THR A 21 -7.86 31.15 -28.63
C THR A 21 -9.09 30.65 -29.37
N THR A 22 -10.28 30.75 -28.78
CA THR A 22 -11.53 30.23 -29.36
C THR A 22 -12.57 31.29 -29.69
N GLY A 23 -12.48 32.50 -29.11
CA GLY A 23 -13.46 33.57 -29.29
C GLY A 23 -14.83 33.30 -28.66
N MET A 24 -14.97 32.22 -27.87
CA MET A 24 -16.19 31.89 -27.14
C MET A 24 -15.97 32.07 -25.63
N PRO A 25 -16.86 32.78 -24.92
CA PRO A 25 -16.78 32.84 -23.46
C PRO A 25 -17.07 31.45 -22.86
N PRO A 26 -16.53 31.13 -21.68
CA PRO A 26 -16.78 29.85 -21.03
C PRO A 26 -18.29 29.65 -20.78
N GLN A 27 -18.86 28.64 -21.42
CA GLN A 27 -20.27 28.25 -21.22
C GLN A 27 -20.53 27.96 -19.73
N PRO A 28 -21.60 28.50 -19.12
CA PRO A 28 -21.98 28.13 -17.77
C PRO A 28 -22.18 26.61 -17.67
N LEU A 29 -21.60 25.98 -16.64
CA LEU A 29 -21.92 24.61 -16.26
C LEU A 29 -23.27 24.55 -15.53
N ASP A 30 -24.32 25.03 -16.20
CA ASP A 30 -25.69 24.83 -15.78
C ASP A 30 -26.14 23.42 -16.09
N ALA A 31 -25.58 22.48 -15.31
CA ALA A 31 -26.12 21.14 -15.16
C ALA A 31 -27.63 21.25 -14.89
N THR A 32 -28.43 20.50 -15.64
CA THR A 32 -29.90 20.54 -15.54
C THR A 32 -30.35 20.16 -14.13
N PRO A 33 -31.58 20.51 -13.70
CA PRO A 33 -32.11 20.04 -12.42
C PRO A 33 -31.97 18.52 -12.25
N GLU A 34 -32.26 17.75 -13.30
CA GLU A 34 -32.09 16.29 -13.33
C GLU A 34 -30.62 15.85 -13.19
N GLN A 35 -29.66 16.55 -13.80
CA GLN A 35 -28.23 16.26 -13.64
C GLN A 35 -27.72 16.61 -12.23
N ARG A 36 -28.21 17.70 -11.64
CA ARG A 36 -27.90 18.08 -10.24
C ARG A 36 -28.52 17.09 -9.25
N GLU A 37 -29.75 16.64 -9.53
CA GLU A 37 -30.46 15.66 -8.71
C GLU A 37 -29.84 14.27 -8.84
N ALA A 38 -29.47 13.83 -10.05
CA ALA A 38 -28.70 12.59 -10.25
C ALA A 38 -27.32 12.64 -9.57
N ALA A 39 -26.63 13.78 -9.60
CA ALA A 39 -25.39 13.99 -8.86
C ALA A 39 -25.61 13.97 -7.33
N ALA A 40 -26.71 14.55 -6.83
CA ALA A 40 -27.08 14.51 -5.42
C ALA A 40 -27.49 13.10 -4.96
N GLN A 41 -28.16 12.32 -5.80
CA GLN A 41 -28.49 10.91 -5.55
C GLN A 41 -27.25 10.01 -5.60
N ALA A 42 -26.31 10.27 -6.52
CA ALA A 42 -25.01 9.60 -6.53
C ALA A 42 -24.18 9.94 -5.28
N ALA A 43 -24.22 11.19 -4.80
CA ALA A 43 -23.57 11.62 -3.57
C ALA A 43 -24.23 11.04 -2.30
N SER A 44 -25.56 10.91 -2.25
CA SER A 44 -26.27 10.36 -1.08
C SER A 44 -26.23 8.83 -1.00
N THR A 45 -26.00 8.15 -2.12
CA THR A 45 -25.76 6.69 -2.17
C THR A 45 -24.29 6.31 -1.99
N ALA A 46 -23.36 7.27 -2.03
CA ALA A 46 -21.94 7.05 -1.74
C ALA A 46 -21.72 6.76 -0.23
N LYS A 47 -21.63 5.47 0.12
CA LYS A 47 -21.45 4.98 1.49
C LYS A 47 -20.21 5.59 2.16
N GLU A 48 -20.45 6.47 3.15
CA GLU A 48 -19.41 7.29 3.78
C GLU A 48 -18.25 6.44 4.34
N LEU A 49 -17.03 6.77 3.91
CA LEU A 49 -15.82 6.03 4.26
C LEU A 49 -15.35 6.32 5.69
N PRO A 50 -14.69 5.36 6.37
CA PRO A 50 -14.09 5.60 7.68
C PRO A 50 -13.03 6.70 7.62
N LYS A 51 -12.99 7.58 8.62
CA LYS A 51 -12.01 8.67 8.72
C LYS A 51 -10.56 8.13 8.62
N GLY A 52 -9.77 8.73 7.73
CA GLY A 52 -8.39 8.32 7.46
C GLY A 52 -8.21 7.20 6.42
N VAL A 53 -9.28 6.73 5.78
CA VAL A 53 -9.18 5.94 4.54
C VAL A 53 -8.99 6.89 3.36
N VAL A 54 -7.95 6.65 2.56
CA VAL A 54 -7.65 7.41 1.34
C VAL A 54 -7.96 6.56 0.11
N LEU A 55 -8.63 7.14 -0.88
CA LEU A 55 -8.89 6.48 -2.17
C LEU A 55 -7.72 6.66 -3.13
N GLY A 56 -7.45 5.64 -3.95
CA GLY A 56 -6.53 5.72 -5.08
C GLY A 56 -7.19 6.31 -6.34
N PRO A 57 -6.41 6.54 -7.41
CA PRO A 57 -6.93 7.03 -8.70
C PRO A 57 -7.96 6.12 -9.38
N ASP A 58 -8.08 4.87 -8.94
CA ASP A 58 -9.09 3.90 -9.40
C ASP A 58 -10.39 3.91 -8.56
N GLY A 59 -10.52 4.88 -7.65
CA GLY A 59 -11.66 5.05 -6.76
C GLY A 59 -11.73 4.04 -5.60
N LYS A 60 -10.72 3.17 -5.42
CA LYS A 60 -10.71 2.14 -4.38
C LYS A 60 -9.84 2.53 -3.18
N PRO A 61 -10.08 1.98 -1.97
CA PRO A 61 -9.24 2.21 -0.80
C PRO A 61 -7.76 1.88 -1.05
N CYS A 62 -6.91 2.91 -1.05
CA CYS A 62 -5.47 2.77 -1.24
C CYS A 62 -4.82 2.32 0.08
N ARG A 63 -4.42 1.04 0.15
CA ARG A 63 -3.75 0.44 1.32
C ARG A 63 -2.47 1.18 1.71
N THR A 64 -1.61 1.54 0.74
CA THR A 64 -0.36 2.28 0.97
C THR A 64 -0.59 3.72 1.44
N CYS A 65 -1.75 4.30 1.13
CA CYS A 65 -2.13 5.67 1.48
C CYS A 65 -2.91 5.75 2.82
N THR A 66 -3.26 4.61 3.41
CA THR A 66 -4.20 4.49 4.54
C THR A 66 -3.49 3.93 5.75
N SER A 67 -3.71 4.48 6.95
CA SER A 67 -3.07 3.96 8.17
C SER A 67 -3.51 2.53 8.47
N ALA A 68 -2.64 1.72 9.07
CA ALA A 68 -2.98 0.33 9.42
C ALA A 68 -4.18 0.22 10.38
N ALA A 69 -4.42 1.25 11.22
CA ALA A 69 -5.61 1.33 12.07
C ALA A 69 -6.88 1.65 11.25
N SER A 70 -6.79 2.62 10.33
CA SER A 70 -7.88 2.97 9.41
C SER A 70 -8.23 1.82 8.46
N TRP A 71 -7.25 1.02 8.02
CA TRP A 71 -7.47 -0.19 7.22
C TRP A 71 -8.26 -1.24 8.01
N LYS A 72 -7.82 -1.57 9.24
CA LYS A 72 -8.53 -2.50 10.13
C LYS A 72 -9.96 -2.06 10.45
N ALA A 73 -10.20 -0.76 10.61
CA ALA A 73 -11.55 -0.23 10.82
C ALA A 73 -12.44 -0.38 9.56
N LEU A 74 -11.86 -0.30 8.36
CA LEU A 74 -12.55 -0.50 7.09
C LEU A 74 -12.90 -1.97 6.84
N THR A 75 -11.94 -2.88 7.03
CA THR A 75 -12.11 -4.33 6.85
C THR A 75 -13.13 -4.91 7.83
N GLN A 76 -13.09 -4.47 9.10
CA GLN A 76 -14.09 -4.85 10.12
C GLN A 76 -15.49 -4.36 9.76
N ARG A 77 -15.64 -3.12 9.27
CA ARG A 77 -16.93 -2.59 8.77
C ARG A 77 -17.45 -3.37 7.55
N ALA A 78 -16.56 -3.78 6.64
CA ALA A 78 -16.94 -4.63 5.51
C ALA A 78 -17.48 -5.99 5.98
N LYS A 79 -16.73 -6.69 6.86
CA LYS A 79 -17.10 -7.99 7.45
C LYS A 79 -18.46 -7.95 8.17
N HIS A 80 -18.79 -6.87 8.88
CA HIS A 80 -20.11 -6.69 9.51
C HIS A 80 -21.23 -6.37 8.50
N SER A 81 -20.91 -5.64 7.42
CA SER A 81 -21.90 -5.22 6.42
C SER A 81 -22.42 -6.36 5.52
N THR A 82 -21.82 -7.55 5.58
CA THR A 82 -22.24 -8.74 4.83
C THR A 82 -23.19 -9.67 5.59
N ASN A 83 -23.40 -9.48 6.90
CA ASN A 83 -24.23 -10.40 7.72
C ASN A 83 -25.72 -10.00 7.82
N THR A 84 -26.15 -8.88 7.24
CA THR A 84 -27.50 -8.31 7.47
C THR A 84 -28.62 -8.92 6.62
N THR A 85 -28.48 -10.17 6.16
CA THR A 85 -29.53 -10.87 5.38
C THR A 85 -29.70 -12.35 5.78
N THR A 86 -29.81 -12.63 7.07
CA THR A 86 -30.56 -13.80 7.57
C THR A 86 -31.23 -13.46 8.90
N SER A 87 -32.50 -13.79 9.05
CA SER A 87 -33.34 -13.35 10.17
C SER A 87 -32.96 -14.02 11.50
N ALA A 88 -33.09 -13.28 12.60
CA ALA A 88 -32.99 -13.81 13.95
C ALA A 88 -34.29 -14.54 14.38
N THR A 89 -34.14 -15.70 15.01
CA THR A 89 -35.20 -16.36 15.83
C THR A 89 -34.54 -17.15 16.97
N ALA A 90 -35.22 -17.23 18.12
CA ALA A 90 -34.97 -18.12 19.26
C ALA A 90 -33.66 -17.94 20.06
N SER A 91 -33.73 -17.14 21.12
CA SER A 91 -32.86 -17.26 22.30
C SER A 91 -33.31 -18.45 23.16
N THR A 92 -32.38 -19.15 23.82
CA THR A 92 -32.68 -19.95 25.05
C THR A 92 -31.48 -19.95 25.98
N THR A 93 -31.72 -19.78 27.29
CA THR A 93 -30.70 -19.62 28.33
C THR A 93 -30.58 -20.88 29.17
N THR A 94 -29.38 -21.44 29.34
CA THR A 94 -29.01 -22.27 30.51
C THR A 94 -27.50 -22.25 30.79
N ASN A 95 -27.18 -22.11 32.07
CA ASN A 95 -25.94 -22.47 32.78
C ASN A 95 -26.42 -22.99 34.16
N PRO A 96 -25.69 -23.83 34.93
CA PRO A 96 -24.25 -23.74 35.23
C PRO A 96 -23.53 -25.10 34.90
N THR A 97 -22.45 -25.63 35.52
CA THR A 97 -21.84 -25.43 36.86
C THR A 97 -20.36 -25.86 36.94
N THR A 98 -19.85 -25.86 38.18
CA THR A 98 -18.48 -26.03 38.70
C THR A 98 -17.88 -27.44 38.67
N ALA A 99 -16.60 -27.55 38.31
CA ALA A 99 -15.49 -28.10 39.14
C ALA A 99 -14.14 -27.79 38.42
N ALA A 100 -13.01 -27.34 38.99
CA ALA A 100 -12.46 -27.22 40.36
C ALA A 100 -11.57 -28.38 40.88
N ALA A 101 -10.32 -28.47 40.39
CA ALA A 101 -9.15 -29.15 40.99
C ALA A 101 -7.92 -29.02 40.06
N VAL A 102 -6.64 -29.03 40.46
CA VAL A 102 -5.91 -28.59 41.68
C VAL A 102 -4.49 -28.15 41.24
N ALA A 103 -3.73 -27.46 42.10
CA ALA A 103 -2.41 -26.94 41.77
C ALA A 103 -1.28 -27.99 41.81
N SER A 104 -0.16 -27.67 41.16
CA SER A 104 1.18 -28.14 41.54
C SER A 104 2.23 -27.10 41.13
N SER A 105 3.21 -26.87 42.00
CA SER A 105 4.05 -25.67 41.98
C SER A 105 5.50 -25.99 42.34
N SER A 106 6.45 -25.64 41.47
CA SER A 106 7.88 -25.71 41.78
C SER A 106 8.72 -24.74 40.94
N SER A 107 9.04 -23.60 41.56
CA SER A 107 10.35 -22.96 41.58
C SER A 107 11.17 -22.74 40.28
N SER A 108 11.35 -21.46 39.97
CA SER A 108 12.68 -20.83 39.81
C SER A 108 13.57 -21.21 38.62
N ALA A 109 13.39 -20.48 37.52
CA ALA A 109 14.51 -19.93 36.76
C ALA A 109 14.19 -18.47 36.39
N HIS A 110 15.14 -17.55 36.59
CA HIS A 110 14.97 -16.12 36.31
C HIS A 110 15.79 -15.74 35.07
N PRO A 111 15.23 -15.78 33.85
CA PRO A 111 15.84 -15.07 32.74
C PRO A 111 15.67 -13.57 33.00
N THR A 112 16.77 -12.82 33.03
CA THR A 112 16.72 -11.36 33.05
C THR A 112 16.07 -10.90 31.75
N THR A 113 14.77 -10.58 31.80
CA THR A 113 14.05 -10.01 30.66
C THR A 113 14.59 -8.60 30.41
N SER A 114 15.63 -8.51 29.58
CA SER A 114 16.09 -7.26 28.98
C SER A 114 14.96 -6.68 28.14
N GLN A 115 14.10 -5.88 28.76
CA GLN A 115 13.09 -5.07 28.09
C GLN A 115 13.82 -3.97 27.31
N THR A 116 14.27 -4.31 26.11
CA THR A 116 14.86 -3.36 25.16
C THR A 116 13.76 -2.42 24.67
N THR A 117 13.59 -1.31 25.40
CA THR A 117 12.74 -0.18 25.01
C THR A 117 13.01 0.20 23.55
N PRO A 118 12.03 0.13 22.62
CA PRO A 118 12.28 0.25 21.17
C PRO A 118 12.74 1.63 20.64
N SER A 119 13.31 2.48 21.48
CA SER A 119 13.47 3.93 21.22
C SER A 119 14.90 4.48 21.39
N SER A 120 15.90 3.63 21.69
CA SER A 120 17.32 4.06 21.77
C SER A 120 18.11 3.84 20.47
N LEU A 121 17.72 2.85 19.65
CA LEU A 121 18.35 2.59 18.34
C LEU A 121 17.78 3.47 17.21
N SER A 122 16.61 4.08 17.41
CA SER A 122 15.92 4.90 16.40
C SER A 122 16.56 6.26 16.11
N THR A 123 17.67 6.59 16.78
CA THR A 123 18.44 7.84 16.59
C THR A 123 19.80 7.61 15.92
N CYS A 124 20.20 6.35 15.70
CA CYS A 124 21.44 6.01 14.99
C CYS A 124 21.23 5.99 13.46
N PRO A 125 22.26 6.27 12.65
CA PRO A 125 22.26 5.91 11.24
C PRO A 125 22.03 4.40 11.06
N PRO A 126 21.28 3.95 10.04
CA PRO A 126 20.96 2.54 9.87
C PRO A 126 22.20 1.72 9.51
N ASP A 127 22.32 0.54 10.11
CA ASP A 127 23.28 -0.47 9.67
C ASP A 127 22.88 -1.08 8.30
N VAL A 128 23.75 -1.91 7.73
CA VAL A 128 23.52 -2.57 6.42
C VAL A 128 22.23 -3.39 6.36
N ASP A 129 21.77 -3.87 7.51
CA ASP A 129 20.70 -4.84 7.67
C ASP A 129 19.35 -4.13 7.82
N GLN A 130 19.31 -3.03 8.59
CA GLN A 130 18.20 -2.07 8.66
C GLN A 130 18.03 -1.34 7.33
N LEU A 131 19.12 -0.85 6.73
CA LEU A 131 19.11 -0.24 5.40
C LEU A 131 18.53 -1.21 4.36
N GLY A 132 19.06 -2.45 4.30
CA GLY A 132 18.57 -3.47 3.39
C GLY A 132 17.08 -3.77 3.55
N ARG A 133 16.60 -3.99 4.78
CA ARG A 133 15.17 -4.20 5.08
C ARG A 133 14.28 -3.03 4.63
N SER A 134 14.71 -1.80 4.91
CA SER A 134 13.98 -0.59 4.50
C SER A 134 13.97 -0.41 2.99
N THR A 135 15.10 -0.64 2.32
CA THR A 135 15.23 -0.54 0.87
C THR A 135 14.41 -1.61 0.14
N TRP A 136 14.44 -2.87 0.55
CA TRP A 136 13.56 -3.90 -0.03
C TRP A 136 12.08 -3.57 0.18
N THR A 137 11.72 -3.02 1.34
CA THR A 137 10.34 -2.57 1.62
C THR A 137 9.92 -1.46 0.64
N LEU A 138 10.79 -0.49 0.34
CA LEU A 138 10.54 0.54 -0.67
C LEU A 138 10.42 -0.06 -2.08
N LEU A 139 11.41 -0.85 -2.51
CA LEU A 139 11.48 -1.41 -3.87
C LEU A 139 10.27 -2.30 -4.19
N HIS A 140 9.88 -3.20 -3.28
CA HIS A 140 8.69 -4.02 -3.47
C HIS A 140 7.36 -3.25 -3.31
N SER A 141 7.34 -2.14 -2.55
CA SER A 141 6.16 -1.24 -2.55
C SER A 141 6.00 -0.54 -3.90
N ILE A 142 7.10 -0.15 -4.54
CA ILE A 142 7.10 0.40 -5.90
C ILE A 142 6.60 -0.65 -6.91
N THR A 143 7.05 -1.92 -6.82
CA THR A 143 6.52 -2.98 -7.71
C THR A 143 5.04 -3.27 -7.45
N GLY A 144 4.60 -3.28 -6.19
CA GLY A 144 3.19 -3.46 -5.82
C GLY A 144 2.27 -2.37 -6.37
N ALA A 145 2.74 -1.11 -6.38
CA ALA A 145 2.04 0.05 -6.92
C ALA A 145 2.13 0.18 -8.46
N TYR A 146 2.99 -0.60 -9.13
CA TYR A 146 3.25 -0.46 -10.56
C TYR A 146 2.00 -0.74 -11.42
N PRO A 147 1.82 -0.08 -12.58
CA PRO A 147 0.71 -0.37 -13.47
C PRO A 147 0.77 -1.79 -14.04
N ALA A 148 -0.39 -2.40 -14.27
CA ALA A 148 -0.48 -3.66 -15.00
C ALA A 148 -0.03 -3.49 -16.47
N SER A 149 -0.32 -2.33 -17.07
CA SER A 149 0.17 -1.90 -18.39
C SER A 149 0.81 -0.50 -18.25
N PRO A 150 2.13 -0.41 -18.03
CA PRO A 150 2.87 0.84 -17.90
C PRO A 150 3.18 1.49 -19.25
N SER A 151 3.19 2.82 -19.32
CA SER A 151 3.58 3.54 -20.55
C SER A 151 5.06 3.29 -20.90
N PRO A 152 5.45 3.37 -22.19
CA PRO A 152 6.86 3.19 -22.58
C PRO A 152 7.83 4.13 -21.87
N THR A 153 7.39 5.37 -21.58
CA THR A 153 8.13 6.34 -20.75
C THR A 153 8.38 5.78 -19.36
N LEU A 154 7.33 5.33 -18.65
CA LEU A 154 7.44 4.77 -17.30
C LEU A 154 8.30 3.50 -17.27
N GLN A 155 8.27 2.67 -18.32
CA GLN A 155 9.17 1.51 -18.45
C GLN A 155 10.65 1.94 -18.55
N SER A 156 10.95 2.95 -19.38
CA SER A 156 12.30 3.52 -19.51
C SER A 156 12.78 4.18 -18.22
N GLU A 157 11.92 4.96 -17.56
CA GLU A 157 12.17 5.60 -16.27
C GLU A 157 12.41 4.57 -15.16
N THR A 158 11.58 3.52 -15.06
CA THR A 158 11.71 2.47 -14.05
C THR A 158 13.00 1.67 -14.25
N SER A 159 13.31 1.30 -15.50
CA SER A 159 14.60 0.67 -15.85
C SER A 159 15.79 1.54 -15.45
N THR A 160 15.67 2.87 -15.61
CA THR A 160 16.73 3.83 -15.30
C THR A 160 16.84 4.10 -13.81
N PHE A 161 15.72 4.19 -13.09
CA PHE A 161 15.66 4.24 -11.63
C PHE A 161 16.40 3.05 -11.02
N ILE A 162 16.11 1.82 -11.46
CA ILE A 162 16.78 0.61 -10.96
C ILE A 162 18.30 0.64 -11.22
N ARG A 163 18.73 1.04 -12.43
CA ARG A 163 20.16 1.17 -12.78
C ARG A 163 20.87 2.28 -11.99
N THR A 164 20.17 3.37 -11.66
CA THR A 164 20.71 4.49 -10.88
C THR A 164 20.73 4.17 -9.39
N PHE A 165 19.67 3.58 -8.84
CA PHE A 165 19.61 3.04 -7.48
C PHE A 165 20.80 2.10 -7.20
N ALA A 166 21.08 1.17 -8.11
CA ALA A 166 22.20 0.23 -7.97
C ALA A 166 23.61 0.88 -8.00
N LYS A 167 23.73 2.14 -8.45
CA LYS A 167 24.96 2.95 -8.36
C LYS A 167 25.00 3.83 -7.11
N LEU A 168 23.84 4.24 -6.58
CA LEU A 168 23.71 5.15 -5.45
C LEU A 168 23.50 4.44 -4.10
N TYR A 169 23.40 3.10 -4.09
CA TYR A 169 23.16 2.34 -2.86
C TYR A 169 24.38 2.44 -1.90
N PRO A 170 24.23 2.95 -0.66
CA PRO A 170 25.38 3.33 0.18
C PRO A 170 26.36 2.20 0.56
N CYS A 171 25.89 0.95 0.59
CA CYS A 171 26.78 -0.20 0.78
C CYS A 171 27.47 -0.53 -0.55
N TRP A 172 28.72 -0.10 -0.74
CA TRP A 172 29.44 -0.28 -2.01
C TRP A 172 29.58 -1.76 -2.42
N VAL A 173 29.92 -2.67 -1.51
CA VAL A 173 29.99 -4.12 -1.80
C VAL A 173 28.63 -4.70 -2.23
N CYS A 174 27.53 -4.16 -1.70
CA CYS A 174 26.17 -4.55 -2.08
C CYS A 174 25.80 -3.97 -3.45
N ALA A 175 26.20 -2.72 -3.72
CA ALA A 175 25.94 -1.99 -4.95
C ALA A 175 26.66 -2.63 -6.15
N ASP A 176 27.95 -2.92 -6.03
CA ASP A 176 28.75 -3.55 -7.09
C ASP A 176 28.27 -4.97 -7.40
N ASP A 177 27.92 -5.75 -6.36
CA ASP A 177 27.37 -7.10 -6.52
C ASP A 177 25.99 -7.10 -7.19
N PHE A 178 25.10 -6.19 -6.79
CA PHE A 178 23.78 -6.07 -7.42
C PHE A 178 23.89 -5.60 -8.88
N GLN A 179 24.78 -4.64 -9.17
CA GLN A 179 25.09 -4.28 -10.56
C GLN A 179 25.68 -5.46 -11.34
N ALA A 180 26.61 -6.22 -10.76
CA ALA A 180 27.22 -7.38 -11.39
C ALA A 180 26.21 -8.50 -11.64
N TRP A 181 25.22 -8.68 -10.75
CA TRP A 181 24.09 -9.59 -10.94
C TRP A 181 23.19 -9.13 -12.11
N MET A 182 22.82 -7.84 -12.17
CA MET A 182 21.99 -7.29 -13.26
C MET A 182 22.66 -7.31 -14.64
N ARG A 183 24.00 -7.32 -14.71
CA ARG A 183 24.75 -7.43 -15.97
C ARG A 183 24.75 -8.85 -16.57
N ARG A 184 24.30 -9.88 -15.82
CA ARG A 184 24.27 -11.26 -16.33
C ARG A 184 23.11 -11.46 -17.33
N PRO A 185 23.27 -12.33 -18.35
CA PRO A 185 22.16 -12.70 -19.24
C PRO A 185 20.93 -13.16 -18.45
N GLY A 186 19.75 -12.67 -18.83
CA GLY A 186 18.48 -12.95 -18.14
C GLY A 186 18.15 -12.06 -16.93
N ASN A 187 19.13 -11.39 -16.32
CA ASN A 187 18.93 -10.61 -15.08
C ASN A 187 18.63 -9.12 -15.30
N ALA A 188 18.56 -8.65 -16.55
CA ALA A 188 18.19 -7.28 -16.86
C ALA A 188 16.78 -6.93 -16.32
N PRO A 189 16.52 -5.69 -15.84
CA PRO A 189 15.23 -5.30 -15.29
C PRO A 189 14.05 -5.56 -16.23
N ARG A 190 13.21 -6.55 -15.90
CA ARG A 190 11.92 -6.79 -16.59
C ARG A 190 10.90 -5.80 -16.03
N VAL A 191 10.36 -4.93 -16.87
CA VAL A 191 9.45 -3.84 -16.46
C VAL A 191 8.24 -3.67 -17.38
N SER A 192 7.97 -4.62 -18.30
CA SER A 192 6.87 -4.47 -19.26
C SER A 192 5.48 -4.44 -18.60
N SER A 193 5.37 -4.98 -17.39
CA SER A 193 4.15 -5.06 -16.59
C SER A 193 4.47 -5.19 -15.10
N ARG A 194 3.47 -4.99 -14.25
CA ARG A 194 3.58 -5.23 -12.80
C ARG A 194 4.04 -6.64 -12.45
N ASP A 195 3.52 -7.69 -13.10
CA ASP A 195 3.88 -9.06 -12.74
C ASP A 195 5.33 -9.39 -13.12
N GLU A 196 5.78 -8.99 -14.32
CA GLU A 196 7.19 -9.14 -14.70
C GLU A 196 8.14 -8.43 -13.72
N PHE A 197 7.79 -7.20 -13.31
CA PHE A 197 8.61 -6.40 -12.42
C PHE A 197 8.61 -6.92 -10.98
N GLY A 198 7.46 -7.36 -10.46
CA GLY A 198 7.36 -7.99 -9.15
C GLY A 198 8.09 -9.34 -9.08
N ARG A 199 7.98 -10.17 -10.12
CA ARG A 199 8.80 -11.40 -10.26
C ARG A 199 10.28 -11.07 -10.33
N TRP A 200 10.69 -10.11 -11.16
CA TRP A 200 12.09 -9.70 -11.27
C TRP A 200 12.66 -9.17 -9.94
N MET A 201 11.90 -8.36 -9.21
CA MET A 201 12.30 -7.88 -7.88
C MET A 201 12.41 -9.03 -6.87
N CYS A 202 11.54 -10.04 -6.97
CA CYS A 202 11.64 -11.25 -6.17
C CYS A 202 12.87 -12.10 -6.52
N ASP A 203 13.15 -12.32 -7.81
CA ASP A 203 14.34 -13.04 -8.27
C ASP A 203 15.64 -12.32 -7.84
N ALA A 204 15.67 -10.98 -7.94
CA ALA A 204 16.77 -10.14 -7.47
C ALA A 204 17.00 -10.24 -5.95
N HIS A 205 15.93 -10.15 -5.15
CA HIS A 205 16.01 -10.30 -3.70
C HIS A 205 16.42 -11.73 -3.31
N ASN A 206 15.94 -12.75 -4.04
CA ASN A 206 16.31 -14.14 -3.80
C ASN A 206 17.77 -14.45 -4.12
N ALA A 207 18.37 -13.84 -5.14
CA ALA A 207 19.81 -13.96 -5.39
C ALA A 207 20.65 -13.42 -4.22
N VAL A 208 20.17 -12.38 -3.52
CA VAL A 208 20.78 -11.87 -2.29
C VAL A 208 20.51 -12.80 -1.10
N ASN A 209 19.31 -13.38 -0.98
CA ASN A 209 18.99 -14.38 0.05
C ASN A 209 19.91 -15.60 -0.06
N GLU A 210 20.01 -16.19 -1.25
CA GLU A 210 20.87 -17.35 -1.56
C GLU A 210 22.34 -17.06 -1.24
N LYS A 211 22.85 -15.88 -1.63
CA LYS A 211 24.22 -15.44 -1.30
C LYS A 211 24.45 -15.24 0.21
N LEU A 212 23.41 -14.89 0.97
CA LEU A 212 23.46 -14.71 2.42
C LEU A 212 23.04 -15.98 3.21
N GLY A 213 22.89 -17.14 2.55
CA GLY A 213 22.50 -18.39 3.18
C GLY A 213 21.08 -18.39 3.76
N LYS A 214 20.20 -17.52 3.25
CA LYS A 214 18.79 -17.40 3.66
C LYS A 214 17.89 -18.22 2.75
N GLU A 215 16.72 -18.61 3.25
CA GLU A 215 15.70 -19.30 2.46
C GLU A 215 15.22 -18.47 1.26
N ARG A 216 14.89 -19.16 0.15
CA ARG A 216 14.34 -18.55 -1.05
C ARG A 216 12.85 -18.26 -0.84
N PHE A 217 12.43 -17.01 -1.03
CA PHE A 217 11.02 -16.61 -0.98
C PHE A 217 10.26 -17.09 -2.22
N ASP A 218 9.04 -17.61 -2.03
CA ASP A 218 8.18 -18.03 -3.14
C ASP A 218 7.65 -16.83 -3.96
N CYS A 219 8.23 -16.63 -5.14
CA CYS A 219 7.85 -15.55 -6.04
C CYS A 219 6.43 -15.67 -6.60
N ALA A 220 5.72 -16.80 -6.46
CA ALA A 220 4.29 -16.84 -6.77
C ALA A 220 3.44 -16.01 -5.78
N ARG A 221 3.97 -15.73 -4.58
CA ARG A 221 3.28 -15.02 -3.49
C ARG A 221 3.75 -13.57 -3.30
N TRP A 222 4.46 -13.02 -4.29
CA TRP A 222 5.01 -11.66 -4.24
C TRP A 222 3.90 -10.60 -4.08
N GLU A 223 2.76 -10.76 -4.77
CA GLU A 223 1.62 -9.84 -4.68
C GLU A 223 0.94 -9.87 -3.30
N GLU A 224 0.82 -11.05 -2.69
CA GLU A 224 0.24 -11.21 -1.36
C GLU A 224 1.08 -10.47 -0.31
N ARG A 225 2.39 -10.67 -0.33
CA ARG A 225 3.31 -10.05 0.61
C ARG A 225 3.43 -8.53 0.45
N TRP A 226 3.32 -7.99 -0.77
CA TRP A 226 3.70 -6.59 -1.06
C TRP A 226 2.61 -5.69 -1.63
N ARG A 227 1.46 -6.23 -2.06
CA ARG A 227 0.31 -5.43 -2.51
C ARG A 227 -0.97 -5.78 -1.74
N THR A 228 -1.52 -6.97 -1.97
CA THR A 228 -2.90 -7.30 -1.56
C THR A 228 -3.05 -7.63 -0.09
N GLY A 229 -2.01 -8.16 0.56
CA GLY A 229 -2.16 -8.93 1.79
C GLY A 229 -2.38 -10.42 1.51
N TRP A 230 -2.21 -11.23 2.55
CA TRP A 230 -2.35 -12.68 2.50
C TRP A 230 -3.83 -13.11 2.37
N ARG A 231 -4.09 -14.20 1.64
CA ARG A 231 -5.46 -14.70 1.36
C ARG A 231 -6.22 -15.24 2.58
N ASP A 232 -5.53 -15.48 3.68
CA ASP A 232 -6.10 -15.89 4.96
C ASP A 232 -6.73 -14.73 5.75
N GLY A 233 -6.60 -13.49 5.28
CA GLY A 233 -7.13 -12.30 5.96
C GLY A 233 -6.30 -11.86 7.17
N SER A 234 -5.10 -12.43 7.40
CA SER A 234 -4.18 -12.02 8.49
C SER A 234 -3.69 -10.57 8.40
N CYS A 235 -3.97 -9.90 7.28
CA CYS A 235 -3.68 -8.48 7.03
C CYS A 235 -4.84 -7.52 7.35
N ASP A 236 -6.05 -8.03 7.68
CA ASP A 236 -7.32 -7.28 7.59
C ASP A 236 -8.15 -7.20 8.89
#